data_AF-A0A7V9I5S3-F1
#
_entry.id   AF-A0A7V9I5S3-F1
#
_cell.length_a   1.000
_cell.length_b   1.000
_cell.length_c   1.000
_cell.angle_alpha   90.00
_cell.angle_beta   90.00
_cell.angle_gamma   90.00
#
_symmetry.space_group_name_H-M   'P 1'
#
loop_
_entity.id
_entity.type
_entity.pdbx_description
1 polymer ?
#
loop_
_entity_poly.entity_id
_entity_poly.type
_entity_poly.pdbx_seq_one_letter_code
_entity_poly.pdbx_strand_id
1 'polypeptide(L)'
;MLASKLVLHDVRDVELYCARILHRANLNLPHHDSEDLLAYLVETCWELSLGYRPNGQPHRFSSYAAPILSRRIIDWQRKTRGRTTWKFATHTHHRPRPVLVSIDSVTPELDRLGASLGTWAGDPADGSDPAFGGLQAGGDRQRSRDFDALGLEPPPRAA
;
A
#
# COMPACT_ATOMS: atom_id res chain seq x y z
N MET A 1 9.00 -2.16 28.52
CA MET A 1 7.77 -1.40 28.83
C MET A 1 8.16 0.02 29.22
N LEU A 2 7.71 1.03 28.46
CA LEU A 2 7.90 2.44 28.80
C LEU A 2 6.92 2.82 29.91
N ALA A 3 7.39 3.50 30.97
CA ALA A 3 6.62 3.76 32.19
C ALA A 3 5.52 4.83 32.06
N SER A 4 5.32 5.41 30.87
CA SER A 4 4.35 6.47 30.60
C SER A 4 3.58 6.20 29.31
N LYS A 5 2.24 6.27 29.36
CA LYS A 5 1.37 6.13 28.18
C LYS A 5 1.66 7.24 27.17
N LEU A 6 2.15 6.87 26.00
CA LEU A 6 2.34 7.80 24.90
C LEU A 6 0.97 8.17 24.31
N VAL A 7 0.66 9.47 24.33
CA VAL A 7 -0.56 10.06 23.78
C VAL A 7 -0.19 10.84 22.53
N LEU A 8 -0.86 10.56 21.41
CA LEU A 8 -0.69 11.28 20.14
C LEU A 8 -2.06 11.70 19.60
N HIS A 9 -2.33 13.00 19.56
CA HIS A 9 -3.59 13.58 19.08
C HIS A 9 -4.83 12.91 19.74
N ASP A 10 -5.63 12.17 18.97
CA ASP A 10 -6.82 11.46 19.45
C ASP A 10 -6.52 10.04 19.99
N VAL A 11 -5.28 9.57 19.90
CA VAL A 11 -4.81 8.25 20.37
C VAL A 11 -4.22 8.38 21.77
N ARG A 12 -4.92 7.82 22.77
CA ARG A 12 -4.51 7.87 24.20
C ARG A 12 -3.43 6.87 24.59
N ASP A 13 -3.27 5.82 23.80
CA ASP A 13 -2.33 4.74 24.06
C ASP A 13 -1.83 4.22 22.71
N VAL A 14 -0.69 4.77 22.28
CA VAL A 14 -0.11 4.47 20.97
C VAL A 14 0.33 3.02 20.87
N GLU A 15 0.87 2.45 21.94
CA GLU A 15 1.33 1.07 21.98
C GLU A 15 0.14 0.11 21.83
N LEU A 16 -0.92 0.31 22.62
CA LEU A 16 -2.16 -0.48 22.49
C LEU A 16 -2.80 -0.31 21.11
N TYR A 17 -2.78 0.91 20.56
CA TYR A 17 -3.29 1.20 19.24
C TYR A 17 -2.54 0.43 18.14
N CYS A 18 -1.21 0.47 18.15
CA CYS A 18 -0.37 -0.28 17.21
C CYS A 18 -0.51 -1.81 17.41
N ALA A 19 -0.57 -2.28 18.66
CA ALA A 19 -0.79 -3.69 18.98
C ALA A 19 -2.12 -4.21 18.42
N ARG A 20 -3.20 -3.41 18.47
CA ARG A 20 -4.48 -3.78 17.86
C ARG A 20 -4.41 -3.89 16.34
N ILE A 21 -3.64 -3.02 15.68
CA ILE A 21 -3.43 -3.11 14.22
C ILE A 21 -2.63 -4.35 13.88
N LEU A 22 -1.56 -4.64 14.63
CA LEU A 22 -0.75 -5.84 14.49
C LEU A 22 -1.59 -7.12 14.67
N HIS A 23 -2.42 -7.17 15.70
CA HIS A 23 -3.30 -8.31 15.95
C HIS A 23 -4.29 -8.52 14.79
N ARG A 24 -4.83 -7.46 14.18
CA ARG A 24 -5.72 -7.56 13.01
C ARG A 24 -5.01 -8.10 11.77
N ALA A 25 -3.71 -7.87 11.64
CA ALA A 25 -2.92 -8.43 10.55
C ALA A 25 -2.76 -9.96 10.64
N ASN A 26 -3.07 -10.54 11.81
CA ASN A 26 -3.09 -11.99 12.05
C ASN A 26 -1.82 -12.72 11.56
N LEU A 27 -0.66 -12.12 11.85
CA LEU A 27 0.63 -12.68 11.46
C LEU A 27 1.11 -13.69 12.51
N ASN A 28 1.50 -14.88 12.06
CA ASN A 28 2.20 -15.85 12.91
C ASN A 28 3.69 -15.45 12.99
N LEU A 29 4.04 -14.75 14.06
CA LEU A 29 5.37 -14.19 14.32
C LEU A 29 5.95 -14.77 15.62
N PRO A 30 7.25 -15.11 15.65
CA PRO A 30 7.98 -15.30 16.91
C PRO A 30 7.82 -14.08 17.83
N HIS A 31 7.93 -14.31 19.14
CA HIS A 31 7.77 -13.24 20.13
C HIS A 31 8.70 -12.05 19.88
N HIS A 32 10.00 -12.30 19.63
CA HIS A 32 10.97 -11.24 19.34
C HIS A 32 10.61 -10.43 18.09
N ASP A 33 10.26 -11.09 16.98
CA ASP A 33 9.78 -10.43 15.76
C ASP A 33 8.53 -9.57 16.01
N SER A 34 7.64 -10.02 16.90
CA SER A 34 6.42 -9.29 17.25
C SER A 34 6.71 -8.03 18.06
N GLU A 35 7.68 -8.07 18.99
CA GLU A 35 8.12 -6.91 19.75
C GLU A 35 8.85 -5.90 18.87
N ASP A 36 9.74 -6.38 17.99
CA ASP A 36 10.47 -5.53 17.03
C ASP A 36 9.51 -4.83 16.05
N LEU A 37 8.51 -5.56 15.54
CA LEU A 37 7.48 -4.98 14.67
C LEU A 37 6.62 -3.98 15.43
N LEU A 38 6.26 -4.24 16.69
CA LEU A 38 5.51 -3.29 17.50
C LEU A 38 6.30 -1.99 17.72
N ALA A 39 7.59 -2.09 18.08
CA ALA A 39 8.47 -0.94 18.25
C ALA A 39 8.57 -0.10 16.96
N TYR A 40 8.76 -0.77 15.82
CA TYR A 40 8.78 -0.14 14.50
C TYR A 40 7.46 0.60 14.18
N LEU A 41 6.31 0.01 14.52
CA LEU A 41 5.00 0.65 14.30
C LEU A 41 4.79 1.86 15.22
N VAL A 42 5.27 1.81 16.46
CA VAL A 42 5.20 2.94 17.39
C VAL A 42 6.06 4.10 16.89
N GLU A 43 7.30 3.83 16.46
CA GLU A 43 8.19 4.83 15.83
C GLU A 43 7.53 5.45 14.60
N THR A 44 7.01 4.61 13.69
CA THR A 44 6.31 5.10 12.48
C THR A 44 5.08 5.94 12.84
N CYS A 45 4.31 5.54 13.85
CA CYS A 45 3.15 6.30 14.31
C CYS A 45 3.56 7.69 14.83
N TRP A 46 4.69 7.77 15.53
CA TRP A 46 5.27 9.04 15.96
C TRP A 46 5.66 9.91 14.76
N GLU A 47 6.36 9.37 13.76
CA GLU A 47 6.71 10.11 12.55
C GLU A 47 5.48 10.67 11.82
N LEU A 48 4.41 9.86 11.71
CA LEU A 48 3.16 10.28 11.09
C LEU A 48 2.49 11.44 11.84
N SER A 49 2.65 11.49 13.16
CA SER A 49 2.09 12.58 13.97
C SER A 49 2.75 13.93 13.65
N LEU A 50 4.04 13.94 13.32
CA LEU A 50 4.76 15.16 12.94
C LEU A 50 4.26 15.75 11.61
N GLY A 51 3.84 14.88 10.69
CA GLY A 51 3.27 15.28 9.39
C GLY A 51 1.77 15.58 9.42
N TYR A 52 1.07 15.21 10.50
CA TYR A 52 -0.38 15.32 10.57
C TYR A 52 -0.83 16.77 10.83
N ARG A 53 -1.72 17.27 9.96
CA ARG A 53 -2.31 18.61 10.08
C ARG A 53 -3.80 18.49 10.38
N PRO A 54 -4.25 18.71 11.62
CA PRO A 54 -5.66 18.52 12.01
C PRO A 54 -6.61 19.48 11.28
N ASN A 55 -6.17 20.68 10.93
CA ASN A 55 -7.02 21.70 10.32
C ASN A 55 -7.12 21.57 8.78
N GLY A 56 -6.42 20.60 8.18
CA GLY A 56 -6.36 20.42 6.72
C GLY A 56 -6.98 19.13 6.21
N GLN A 57 -7.41 18.22 7.09
CA GLN A 57 -7.98 16.94 6.71
C GLN A 57 -9.28 16.65 7.46
N PRO A 58 -10.28 16.05 6.80
CA PRO A 58 -11.57 15.73 7.42
C PRO A 58 -11.49 14.54 8.39
N HIS A 59 -10.34 13.88 8.50
CA HIS A 59 -10.19 12.62 9.23
C HIS A 59 -9.34 12.80 10.48
N ARG A 60 -9.75 12.11 11.56
CA ARG A 60 -8.97 12.00 12.80
C ARG A 60 -7.62 11.33 12.54
N PHE A 61 -6.62 11.61 13.38
CA PHE A 61 -5.28 11.06 13.24
C PHE A 61 -5.29 9.52 13.26
N SER A 62 -6.08 8.90 14.15
CA SER A 62 -6.29 7.45 14.15
C SER A 62 -6.75 6.90 12.78
N SER A 63 -7.76 7.50 12.17
CA SER A 63 -8.24 7.10 10.84
C SER A 63 -7.20 7.30 9.73
N TYR A 64 -6.40 8.36 9.83
CA TYR A 64 -5.30 8.66 8.91
C TYR A 64 -4.15 7.64 9.03
N ALA A 65 -3.75 7.31 10.27
CA ALA A 65 -2.60 6.46 10.55
C ALA A 65 -2.88 4.97 10.27
N ALA A 66 -4.09 4.48 10.55
CA ALA A 66 -4.44 3.06 10.42
C ALA A 66 -4.09 2.41 9.05
N PRO A 67 -4.50 2.99 7.89
CA PRO A 67 -4.17 2.40 6.59
C PRO A 67 -2.69 2.51 6.22
N ILE A 68 -1.95 3.45 6.81
CA ILE A 68 -0.50 3.58 6.59
C ILE A 68 0.24 2.54 7.41
N LEU A 69 -0.06 2.41 8.70
CA LEU A 69 0.53 1.39 9.58
C LEU A 69 0.27 -0.02 9.06
N SER A 70 -0.95 -0.30 8.56
CA SER A 70 -1.26 -1.58 7.93
C SER A 70 -0.38 -1.90 6.72
N ARG A 71 -0.07 -0.89 5.90
CA ARG A 71 0.87 -1.04 4.77
C ARG A 71 2.31 -1.28 5.26
N ARG A 72 2.72 -0.61 6.33
CA ARG A 72 4.05 -0.76 6.93
C ARG A 72 4.31 -2.14 7.52
N ILE A 73 3.28 -2.78 8.05
CA ILE A 73 3.35 -4.21 8.44
C ILE A 73 3.72 -5.08 7.24
N ILE A 74 3.05 -4.88 6.10
CA ILE A 74 3.32 -5.63 4.87
C ILE A 74 4.73 -5.35 4.35
N ASP A 75 5.17 -4.09 4.38
CA ASP A 75 6.51 -3.72 3.95
C ASP A 75 7.58 -4.33 4.85
N TRP A 76 7.38 -4.32 6.17
CA TRP A 76 8.25 -4.98 7.13
C TRP A 76 8.33 -6.48 6.85
N GLN A 77 7.18 -7.15 6.66
CA GLN A 77 7.13 -8.57 6.34
C GLN A 77 7.89 -8.90 5.05
N ARG A 78 7.76 -8.05 4.02
CA ARG A 78 8.49 -8.20 2.76
C ARG A 78 9.99 -7.99 2.91
N LYS A 79 10.40 -7.09 3.81
CA LYS A 79 11.81 -6.81 4.11
C LYS A 79 12.46 -7.98 4.86
N THR A 80 11.79 -8.54 5.86
CA THR A 80 12.34 -9.60 6.72
C THR A 80 12.24 -10.99 6.11
N ARG A 81 11.10 -11.33 5.50
CA ARG A 81 10.82 -12.68 4.97
C ARG A 81 10.91 -12.78 3.44
N GLY A 82 11.23 -11.68 2.76
CA GLY A 82 11.25 -11.60 1.30
C GLY A 82 9.84 -11.36 0.71
N ARG A 83 9.80 -11.10 -0.61
CA ARG A 83 8.54 -10.85 -1.32
C ARG A 83 7.77 -12.16 -1.56
N THR A 84 6.46 -12.04 -1.73
CA THR A 84 5.55 -13.16 -2.02
C THR A 84 6.16 -14.13 -3.03
N THR A 85 6.41 -15.34 -2.55
CA THR A 85 6.93 -16.46 -3.33
C THR A 85 5.75 -17.39 -3.58
N TRP A 86 5.44 -17.66 -4.84
CA TRP A 86 4.37 -18.59 -5.19
C TRP A 86 4.95 -19.98 -5.33
N LYS A 87 4.57 -20.85 -4.39
CA LYS A 87 4.95 -22.27 -4.43
C LYS A 87 3.84 -23.04 -5.14
N PHE A 88 4.16 -23.57 -6.31
CA PHE A 88 3.34 -24.55 -7.03
C PHE A 88 3.89 -25.95 -6.75
N ALA A 89 3.10 -26.99 -7.01
CA ALA A 89 3.54 -28.37 -6.80
C ALA A 89 4.82 -28.72 -7.59
N THR A 90 5.02 -28.09 -8.75
CA THR A 90 6.12 -28.37 -9.68
C THR A 90 7.26 -27.35 -9.62
N HIS A 91 7.00 -26.10 -9.25
CA HIS A 91 8.02 -25.06 -9.23
C HIS A 91 7.70 -23.94 -8.23
N THR A 92 8.73 -23.17 -7.87
CA THR A 92 8.59 -21.97 -7.05
C THR A 92 8.83 -20.73 -7.90
N HIS A 93 7.82 -19.86 -8.03
CA HIS A 93 7.93 -18.61 -8.76
C HIS A 93 8.22 -17.45 -7.78
N HIS A 94 9.36 -16.79 -7.98
CA HIS A 94 9.73 -15.59 -7.24
C HIS A 94 9.31 -14.37 -8.03
N ARG A 95 8.42 -13.55 -7.48
CA ARG A 95 7.99 -12.32 -8.14
C ARG A 95 9.17 -11.33 -8.23
N PRO A 96 9.56 -10.86 -9.43
CA PRO A 96 10.67 -9.92 -9.58
C PRO A 96 10.37 -8.59 -8.87
N ARG A 97 11.44 -7.89 -8.47
CA ARG A 97 11.32 -6.52 -7.93
C ARG A 97 10.79 -5.60 -9.03
N PRO A 98 9.90 -4.64 -8.70
CA PRO A 98 9.48 -3.67 -9.70
C PRO A 98 10.71 -2.85 -10.09
N VAL A 99 11.02 -2.79 -11.38
CA VAL A 99 12.04 -1.88 -11.89
C VAL A 99 11.39 -0.51 -11.95
N LEU A 100 11.96 0.46 -11.24
CA LEU A 100 11.52 1.84 -11.33
C LEU A 100 11.97 2.38 -12.69
N VAL A 101 11.01 2.63 -13.58
CA VAL A 101 11.26 3.30 -14.84
C VAL A 101 11.12 4.80 -14.61
N SER A 102 12.18 5.57 -14.89
CA SER A 102 12.11 7.02 -14.84
C SER A 102 11.24 7.52 -16.00
N ILE A 103 10.21 8.30 -15.68
CA ILE A 103 9.31 8.89 -16.68
C ILE A 103 10.06 9.96 -17.51
N ASP A 104 11.13 10.53 -16.95
CA ASP A 104 11.96 11.53 -17.62
C ASP A 104 12.95 10.92 -18.63
N SER A 105 13.06 9.59 -18.66
CA SER A 105 13.97 8.88 -19.59
C SER A 105 13.31 8.50 -20.91
N VAL A 106 12.03 8.84 -21.10
CA VAL A 106 11.31 8.53 -22.33
C VAL A 106 11.73 9.51 -23.42
N THR A 107 12.13 8.94 -24.56
CA THR A 107 12.52 9.55 -25.83
C THR A 107 11.68 10.80 -26.17
N PRO A 108 12.26 11.85 -26.78
CA PRO A 108 11.57 13.12 -27.08
C PRO A 108 10.30 13.03 -27.95
N GLU A 109 9.92 11.85 -28.43
CA GLU A 109 8.73 11.59 -29.24
C GLU A 109 7.49 11.20 -28.41
N LEU A 110 7.66 10.86 -27.13
CA LEU A 110 6.54 10.54 -26.23
C LEU A 110 6.28 11.72 -25.29
N ASP A 111 5.02 12.11 -25.29
CA ASP A 111 4.44 13.30 -24.68
C ASP A 111 5.01 13.60 -23.28
N ARG A 112 5.64 14.77 -23.13
CA ARG A 112 6.22 15.21 -21.86
C ARG A 112 5.10 15.75 -20.99
N LEU A 113 5.03 15.28 -19.74
CA LEU A 113 4.13 15.79 -18.68
C LEU A 113 4.29 17.28 -18.34
N GLY A 114 5.21 17.99 -19.01
CA GLY A 114 5.40 19.43 -18.92
C GLY A 114 4.76 20.25 -20.05
N ALA A 115 4.11 19.61 -21.04
CA ALA A 115 3.27 20.33 -21.98
C ALA A 115 2.09 20.92 -21.19
N SER A 116 1.93 22.24 -21.23
CA SER A 116 0.82 22.90 -20.54
C SER A 116 -0.47 22.25 -21.00
N LEU A 117 -1.23 21.69 -20.06
CA LEU A 117 -2.62 21.27 -20.27
C LEU A 117 -3.41 22.51 -20.71
N GLY A 118 -3.41 22.79 -22.01
CA GLY A 118 -4.21 23.82 -22.62
C GLY A 118 -5.65 23.57 -22.22
N THR A 119 -6.33 24.66 -21.84
CA THR A 119 -7.69 24.72 -21.33
C THR A 119 -8.62 23.74 -22.05
N TRP A 120 -8.79 22.55 -21.49
CA TRP A 120 -9.57 21.49 -22.12
C TRP A 120 -11.04 21.72 -21.76
N ALA A 121 -11.75 22.42 -22.64
CA ALA A 121 -13.21 22.54 -22.62
C ALA A 121 -13.83 21.37 -23.39
N GLY A 122 -13.50 20.13 -23.00
CA GLY A 122 -14.06 18.91 -23.57
C GLY A 122 -15.04 18.27 -22.58
N ASP A 123 -16.15 17.73 -23.09
CA ASP A 123 -17.08 16.90 -22.31
C ASP A 123 -16.31 15.68 -21.77
N PRO A 124 -16.32 15.40 -20.45
CA PRO A 124 -15.61 14.27 -19.85
C PRO A 124 -16.00 12.90 -20.43
N ALA A 125 -17.14 12.79 -21.13
CA ALA A 125 -17.53 11.57 -21.83
C ALA A 125 -16.65 11.28 -23.07
N ASP A 126 -16.22 12.31 -23.82
CA ASP A 126 -15.47 12.16 -25.07
C ASP A 126 -13.99 11.84 -24.87
N GLY A 127 -13.46 12.01 -23.65
CA GLY A 127 -12.07 11.66 -23.29
C GLY A 127 -11.89 10.21 -22.82
N SER A 128 -12.96 9.41 -22.81
CA SER A 128 -12.89 8.03 -22.33
C SER A 128 -12.58 7.07 -23.49
N ASP A 129 -11.29 6.77 -23.67
CA ASP A 129 -10.87 5.72 -24.60
C ASP A 129 -11.37 4.35 -24.07
N PRO A 130 -12.12 3.58 -24.87
CA PRO A 130 -12.66 2.27 -24.46
C PRO A 130 -11.56 1.28 -24.05
N ALA A 131 -10.32 1.44 -24.52
CA ALA A 131 -9.18 0.65 -24.06
C ALA A 131 -8.90 0.83 -22.56
N PHE A 132 -9.30 1.96 -21.98
CA PHE A 132 -9.10 2.31 -20.57
C PHE A 132 -10.38 2.19 -19.74
N GLY A 133 -11.52 1.81 -20.33
CA GLY A 133 -12.77 1.58 -19.59
C GLY A 133 -12.64 0.51 -18.50
N GLY A 134 -11.81 -0.51 -18.72
CA GLY A 134 -11.51 -1.55 -17.72
C GLY A 134 -10.61 -1.08 -16.56
N LEU A 135 -9.89 0.04 -16.72
CA LEU A 135 -8.99 0.59 -15.70
C LEU A 135 -9.70 1.33 -14.57
N GLN A 136 -11.01 1.58 -14.68
CA GLN A 136 -11.80 2.25 -13.64
C GLN A 136 -12.52 1.27 -12.71
N ALA A 137 -12.62 -0.02 -13.08
CA ALA A 137 -13.16 -1.05 -12.20
C ALA A 137 -12.17 -1.36 -11.05
N GLY A 138 -12.59 -1.09 -9.82
CA GLY A 138 -11.84 -1.36 -8.59
C GLY A 138 -11.98 -2.80 -8.13
N GLY A 139 -10.87 -3.36 -7.62
CA GLY A 139 -10.81 -4.68 -6.96
C GLY A 139 -10.20 -5.77 -7.85
N ASP A 140 -9.06 -6.32 -7.44
CA ASP A 140 -8.37 -7.50 -8.04
C ASP A 140 -7.46 -7.34 -9.26
N ARG A 141 -7.13 -6.13 -9.75
CA ARG A 141 -6.16 -5.97 -10.86
C ARG A 141 -4.79 -6.60 -10.59
N GLN A 142 -4.36 -6.55 -9.33
CA GLN A 142 -3.08 -7.14 -8.93
C GLN A 142 -3.13 -8.66 -9.08
N ARG A 143 -4.24 -9.28 -8.67
CA ARG A 143 -4.48 -10.71 -8.78
C ARG A 143 -4.66 -11.16 -10.23
N SER A 144 -5.38 -10.39 -11.06
CA SER A 144 -5.52 -10.67 -12.49
C SER A 144 -4.19 -10.55 -13.24
N ARG A 145 -3.41 -9.48 -13.00
CA ARG A 145 -2.05 -9.36 -13.57
C ARG A 145 -1.14 -10.50 -13.14
N ASP A 146 -1.34 -10.97 -11.90
CA ASP A 146 -0.60 -12.08 -11.33
C ASP A 146 -0.98 -13.42 -12.01
N PHE A 147 -2.25 -13.61 -12.40
CA PHE A 147 -2.71 -14.75 -13.22
C PHE A 147 -2.17 -14.68 -14.66
N ASP A 148 -2.25 -13.50 -15.30
CA ASP A 148 -1.74 -13.28 -16.65
C ASP A 148 -0.23 -13.55 -16.74
N ALA A 149 0.54 -13.09 -15.76
CA ALA A 149 1.99 -13.32 -15.70
C ALA A 149 2.37 -14.81 -15.55
N LEU A 150 1.45 -15.65 -15.07
CA LEU A 150 1.64 -17.10 -14.93
C LEU A 150 1.07 -17.90 -16.10
N GLY A 151 0.39 -17.25 -17.05
CA GLY A 151 -0.37 -17.95 -18.09
C GLY A 151 -1.51 -18.79 -17.51
N LEU A 152 -2.06 -18.42 -16.36
CA LEU A 152 -3.15 -19.13 -15.68
C LEU A 152 -4.45 -18.36 -15.84
N GLU A 153 -5.56 -19.08 -16.01
CA GLU A 153 -6.88 -18.47 -16.08
C GLU A 153 -7.38 -18.11 -14.66
N PRO A 154 -7.85 -16.88 -14.41
CA PRO A 154 -8.36 -16.50 -13.10
C PRO A 154 -9.62 -17.30 -12.76
N PRO A 155 -9.78 -17.79 -11.50
CA PRO A 155 -10.96 -18.53 -11.11
C PRO A 155 -12.21 -17.65 -11.24
N PRO A 156 -13.36 -18.22 -11.63
CA PRO A 156 -14.60 -17.47 -11.78
C PRO A 156 -14.95 -16.80 -10.45
N ARG A 157 -15.32 -15.52 -10.51
CA ARG A 157 -15.76 -14.78 -9.32
C ARG A 157 -17.00 -15.49 -8.75
N ALA A 158 -16.94 -15.87 -7.48
CA ALA A 158 -18.14 -16.28 -6.75
C ALA A 158 -19.09 -15.07 -6.70
N ALA A 159 -20.31 -15.27 -7.20
CA ALA A 159 -21.38 -14.28 -7.19
C ALA A 159 -21.90 -14.02 -5.78
#